data_AF-A0A7C1DYR3-F1
#
_entry.id   AF-A0A7C1DYR3-F1
#
_cell.length_a   1.000
_cell.length_b   1.000
_cell.length_c   1.000
_cell.angle_alpha   90.00
_cell.angle_beta   90.00
_cell.angle_gamma   90.00
#
_symmetry.space_group_name_H-M   'P 1'
#
loop_
_entity.id
_entity.type
_entity.pdbx_description
1 polymer ?
#
loop_
_entity_poly.entity_id
_entity_poly.type
_entity_poly.pdbx_seq_one_letter_code
_entity_poly.pdbx_strand_id
1 'polypeptide(L)' 'MKLNLRNPVIFFDLETTGINIASDRIIEISYL' A
#
# COMPACT_ATOMS: atom_id res chain seq x y z
N MET A 1 6.48 16.74 -12.17
CA MET A 1 6.18 16.29 -13.56
C MET A 1 4.95 15.39 -13.52
N LYS A 2 4.01 15.52 -14.46
CA LYS A 2 2.86 14.62 -14.58
C LYS A 2 3.30 13.41 -15.42
N LEU A 3 3.48 12.26 -14.79
CA LEU A 3 3.82 11.01 -15.48
C LEU A 3 2.60 10.52 -16.26
N ASN A 4 2.70 10.44 -17.59
CA ASN A 4 1.64 9.94 -18.47
C ASN A 4 1.92 8.48 -18.85
N LEU A 5 1.88 7.60 -17.85
CA LEU A 5 2.12 6.17 -18.04
C LEU A 5 0.86 5.49 -18.54
N ARG A 6 0.99 4.70 -19.61
CA ARG A 6 -0.12 3.89 -20.14
C ARG A 6 -0.60 2.84 -19.14
N ASN A 7 0.34 2.25 -18.40
CA ASN A 7 0.09 1.25 -17.36
C ASN A 7 0.95 1.60 -16.14
N PRO A 8 0.49 2.48 -15.23
CA PRO A 8 1.21 2.75 -14.00
C PRO A 8 1.22 1.52 -13.10
N VAL A 9 2.37 1.23 -12.49
CA VAL A 9 2.52 0.19 -11.47
C VAL A 9 2.95 0.90 -10.19
N ILE A 10 2.28 0.58 -9.08
CA ILE A 10 2.59 1.11 -7.76
C ILE A 10 3.01 -0.07 -6.91
N PHE A 11 4.15 0.06 -6.24
CA PHE A 11 4.55 -0.86 -5.19
C PHE A 11 4.11 -0.25 -3.87
N PHE A 12 3.43 -1.03 -3.05
CA PHE A 12 3.05 -0.58 -1.72
C PHE A 12 3.31 -1.68 -0.71
N ASP A 13 3.56 -1.25 0.52
CA ASP A 13 3.75 -2.13 1.65
C ASP A 13 2.90 -1.65 2.83
N LEU A 14 2.48 -2.60 3.66
CA LEU A 14 1.58 -2.36 4.79
C LEU A 14 2.18 -2.91 6.08
N GLU A 15 2.23 -2.06 7.10
CA GLU A 15 2.49 -2.49 8.46
C GLU A 15 1.16 -2.59 9.21
N THR A 16 0.93 -3.71 9.89
CA THR A 16 -0.36 -4.04 10.52
C THR A 16 -0.19 -4.44 11.97
N THR A 17 -1.26 -4.35 12.76
CA THR A 17 -1.24 -4.80 14.17
C THR A 17 -1.10 -6.32 14.33
N GLY A 18 -1.36 -7.07 13.25
CA GLY A 18 -1.40 -8.53 13.25
C GLY A 18 -1.86 -9.05 11.89
N ILE A 19 -1.94 -10.38 11.76
CA ILE A 19 -2.20 -11.06 10.47
C ILE A 19 -3.68 -11.30 10.16
N ASN A 20 -4.60 -11.03 11.09
CA ASN A 20 -6.01 -11.30 10.90
C ASN A 20 -6.70 -10.13 10.20
N ILE A 21 -7.01 -10.33 8.91
CA ILE A 21 -7.61 -9.31 8.05
C ILE A 21 -8.96 -8.75 8.54
N ALA A 22 -9.73 -9.51 9.33
CA ALA A 22 -11.04 -9.07 9.80
C ALA A 22 -10.97 -8.24 11.08
N SER A 23 -9.93 -8.41 11.90
CA SER A 23 -9.82 -7.77 13.22
C SER A 23 -8.67 -6.79 13.34
N ASP A 24 -7.57 -7.03 12.62
CA ASP A 24 -6.37 -6.21 12.70
C ASP A 24 -6.50 -4.94 11.85
N ARG A 25 -5.67 -3.95 12.19
CA ARG A 25 -5.70 -2.62 11.57
C ARG A 25 -4.37 -2.32 10.89
N ILE A 26 -4.44 -1.57 9.81
CA ILE A 26 -3.26 -0.99 9.16
C ILE A 26 -2.75 0.17 10.02
N ILE A 27 -1.45 0.19 10.29
CA ILE A 27 -0.75 1.23 11.06
C ILE A 27 0.01 2.15 10.12
N GLU A 28 0.63 1.60 9.08
CA GLU A 28 1.41 2.36 8.10
C GLU A 28 1.12 1.89 6.68
N ILE A 29 1.19 2.83 5.74
CA ILE A 29 1.14 2.57 4.30
C ILE A 29 2.32 3.31 3.67
N SER A 30 3.16 2.59 2.93
CA SER A 30 4.21 3.16 2.09
C SER A 30 3.94 2.85 0.62
N TYR A 31 4.33 3.75 -0.28
CA TYR A 31 4.16 3.55 -1.73
C TYR A 31 5.29 4.17 -2.56
N LEU A 32 5.58 3.57 -3.71
CA LEU A 32 6.50 4.02 -4.75
C LEU A 32 5.84 4.03 -6.13
#